data_AF-A0A937WG88-F1
#
_entry.id   AF-A0A937WG88-F1
#
_cell.length_a   1.000
_cell.length_b   1.000
_cell.length_c   1.000
_cell.angle_alpha   90.00
_cell.angle_beta   90.00
_cell.angle_gamma   90.00
#
_symmetry.space_group_name_H-M   'P 1'
#
loop_
_entity.id
_entity.type
_entity.pdbx_description
1 polymer ?
#
loop_
_entity_poly.entity_id
_entity_poly.type
_entity_poly.pdbx_seq_one_letter_code
_entity_poly.pdbx_strand_id
1 'polypeptide(L)'
;MYEVVIRRKVLKSLRIMPEQIQKKMANLVEDLRDKGPIRSDWPNFSNLGENRYHCHLAYKWVACWFCERNSMRIEVYYAGSRENAPY
;
A
#
# COMPACT_ATOMS: atom_id res chain seq x y z
N MET A 1 12.06 9.03 -8.67
CA MET A 1 10.82 8.24 -8.77
C MET A 1 11.12 6.84 -8.25
N TYR A 2 10.31 6.34 -7.32
CA TYR A 2 10.47 5.02 -6.72
C TYR A 2 9.95 3.93 -7.67
N GLU A 3 10.58 2.76 -7.64
CA GLU A 3 10.06 1.56 -8.28
C GLU A 3 9.03 0.92 -7.35
N VAL A 4 7.76 0.92 -7.74
CA VAL A 4 6.69 0.28 -6.97
C VAL A 4 6.39 -1.10 -7.54
N VAL A 5 6.64 -2.13 -6.74
CA VAL A 5 6.39 -3.53 -7.10
C VAL A 5 5.20 -4.05 -6.31
N ILE A 6 4.15 -4.49 -7.02
CA ILE A 6 2.97 -5.08 -6.40
C ILE A 6 3.08 -6.61 -6.48
N ARG A 7 3.06 -7.29 -5.33
CA ARG A 7 3.12 -8.76 -5.32
C ARG A 7 1.95 -9.35 -6.10
N ARG A 8 2.21 -10.42 -6.86
CA ARG A 8 1.18 -11.10 -7.70
C ARG A 8 -0.06 -11.53 -6.91
N LYS A 9 0.10 -11.90 -5.63
CA LYS A 9 -1.03 -12.23 -4.73
C LYS A 9 -1.94 -11.02 -4.45
N VAL A 10 -1.37 -9.82 -4.36
CA VAL A 10 -2.09 -8.57 -4.11
C VAL A 10 -2.92 -8.18 -5.33
N LEU A 11 -2.39 -8.40 -6.54
CA LEU A 11 -3.17 -8.17 -7.76
C LEU A 11 -4.44 -9.03 -7.81
N LYS A 12 -4.39 -10.26 -7.28
CA LYS A 12 -5.58 -11.12 -7.18
C LYS A 12 -6.60 -10.58 -6.18
N SER A 13 -6.17 -10.11 -5.01
CA SER A 13 -7.09 -9.53 -4.02
C SER A 13 -7.67 -8.20 -4.47
N LEU A 14 -6.91 -7.36 -5.19
CA LEU A 14 -7.40 -6.08 -5.73
C LEU A 14 -8.54 -6.27 -6.71
N ARG A 15 -8.48 -7.28 -7.58
CA ARG A 15 -9.52 -7.54 -8.62
C ARG A 15 -10.91 -7.81 -8.05
N ILE A 16 -11.00 -8.35 -6.83
CA ILE A 16 -12.29 -8.65 -6.18
C ILE A 16 -12.78 -7.49 -5.30
N MET A 17 -12.00 -6.43 -5.13
CA MET A 17 -12.42 -5.25 -4.38
C MET A 17 -13.39 -4.38 -5.20
N PRO A 18 -14.22 -3.56 -4.54
CA PRO A 18 -15.02 -2.56 -5.24
C PRO A 18 -14.14 -1.64 -6.12
N GLU A 19 -14.65 -1.25 -7.28
CA GLU A 19 -13.90 -0.45 -8.27
C GLU A 19 -13.32 0.84 -7.68
N GLN A 20 -14.07 1.50 -6.79
CA GLN A 20 -13.60 2.71 -6.10
C GLN A 20 -12.34 2.45 -5.25
N ILE A 21 -12.23 1.28 -4.63
CA ILE A 21 -11.06 0.90 -3.83
C ILE A 21 -9.89 0.57 -4.73
N GLN A 22 -10.13 -0.06 -5.89
CA GLN A 22 -9.09 -0.28 -6.89
C GLN A 22 -8.52 1.05 -7.41
N LYS A 23 -9.38 2.05 -7.67
CA LYS A 23 -8.95 3.40 -8.06
C LYS A 23 -8.11 4.07 -6.97
N LYS A 24 -8.51 3.96 -5.70
CA LYS A 24 -7.70 4.46 -4.59
C LYS A 24 -6.36 3.75 -4.48
N MET A 25 -6.31 2.43 -4.71
CA MET A 25 -5.04 1.72 -4.76
C MET A 25 -4.14 2.25 -5.89
N ALA A 26 -4.69 2.51 -7.08
CA ALA A 26 -3.94 3.09 -8.18
C ALA A 26 -3.36 4.47 -7.80
N ASN A 27 -4.16 5.35 -7.18
CA ASN A 27 -3.68 6.64 -6.69
C ASN A 27 -2.57 6.49 -5.65
N LEU A 28 -2.69 5.52 -4.73
CA LEU A 28 -1.64 5.23 -3.75
C LEU A 28 -0.34 4.81 -4.45
N VAL A 29 -0.42 3.96 -5.48
CA VAL A 29 0.76 3.51 -6.24
C VAL A 29 1.47 4.68 -6.92
N GLU A 30 0.73 5.57 -7.58
CA GLU A 30 1.32 6.75 -8.23
C GLU A 30 2.01 7.65 -7.22
N ASP A 31 1.33 7.94 -6.11
CA ASP A 31 1.95 8.75 -5.09
C ASP A 31 3.16 8.05 -4.41
N LEU A 32 3.15 6.73 -4.21
CA LEU A 32 4.33 5.99 -3.70
C LEU A 32 5.51 6.13 -4.67
N ARG A 33 5.22 6.15 -5.98
CA ARG A 33 6.18 6.38 -7.05
C ARG A 33 6.81 7.77 -6.96
N ASP A 34 5.98 8.78 -6.73
CA ASP A 34 6.37 10.19 -6.80
C ASP A 34 6.96 10.71 -5.49
N LYS A 35 6.30 10.39 -4.38
CA LYS A 35 6.56 10.96 -3.04
C LYS A 35 7.29 9.99 -2.11
N GLY A 36 7.34 8.71 -2.46
CA GLY A 36 8.03 7.68 -1.69
C GLY A 36 7.18 7.02 -0.60
N PRO A 37 7.81 6.24 0.30
CA PRO A 37 7.11 5.32 1.19
C PRO A 37 6.38 5.99 2.37
N ILE A 38 6.72 7.24 2.70
CA ILE A 38 6.11 7.96 3.82
C ILE A 38 4.88 8.71 3.33
N ARG A 39 3.70 8.23 3.71
CA ARG A 39 2.41 8.69 3.21
C ARG A 39 1.51 9.20 4.33
N SER A 40 2.03 10.11 5.15
CA SER A 40 1.28 10.72 6.27
C SER A 40 0.04 11.50 5.82
N ASP A 41 -0.06 11.82 4.53
CA ASP A 41 -1.23 12.42 3.90
C ASP A 41 -2.37 11.42 3.60
N TRP A 42 -2.10 10.11 3.67
CA TRP A 42 -3.12 9.08 3.51
C TRP A 42 -3.86 8.79 4.81
N PRO A 43 -5.16 8.44 4.74
CA PRO A 43 -5.96 8.15 5.92
C PRO A 43 -5.34 7.05 6.78
N ASN A 44 -5.25 7.30 8.09
CA ASN A 44 -4.73 6.36 9.09
C ASN A 44 -3.38 5.75 8.67
N PHE A 45 -2.47 6.57 8.15
CA PHE A 45 -1.12 6.13 7.88
C PHE A 45 -0.41 5.76 9.19
N SER A 46 0.34 4.66 9.16
CA SER A 46 1.20 4.28 10.28
C SER A 46 2.50 3.63 9.82
N ASN A 47 3.56 3.90 10.57
CA ASN A 47 4.82 3.18 10.47
C ASN A 47 4.74 1.95 11.40
N LEU A 48 4.81 0.77 10.81
CA LEU A 48 4.69 -0.51 11.50
C LEU A 48 6.03 -1.02 12.06
N GLY A 49 7.11 -0.24 11.90
CA GLY A 49 8.46 -0.68 12.20
C GLY A 49 9.04 -1.58 11.13
N GLU A 50 10.35 -1.82 11.20
CA GLU A 50 11.08 -2.66 10.23
C GLU A 50 10.88 -2.21 8.77
N ASN A 51 10.74 -0.90 8.57
CA ASN A 51 10.44 -0.28 7.27
C ASN A 51 9.17 -0.79 6.57
N ARG A 52 8.20 -1.24 7.37
CA ARG A 52 6.84 -1.54 6.92
C ARG A 52 5.93 -0.36 7.23
N TYR A 53 4.98 -0.15 6.34
CA TYR A 53 4.04 0.95 6.40
C TYR A 53 2.64 0.46 6.03
N HIS A 54 1.64 1.18 6.52
CA HIS A 54 0.28 0.99 6.07
C HIS A 54 -0.48 2.29 5.89
N CYS A 55 -1.58 2.21 5.16
CA CYS A 55 -2.65 3.20 5.21
C CYS A 55 -4.02 2.57 4.89
N HIS A 56 -5.07 3.34 5.09
CA HIS A 56 -6.43 2.99 4.71
C HIS A 56 -6.79 3.53 3.33
N LEU A 57 -7.27 2.64 2.45
CA LEU A 57 -7.96 3.01 1.22
C LEU A 57 -9.42 3.39 1.52
N ALA A 58 -10.03 2.73 2.49
CA ALA A 58 -11.35 3.05 3.03
C ALA A 58 -11.50 2.42 4.43
N TYR A 59 -12.67 2.56 5.05
CA TYR A 59 -12.91 2.03 6.40
C TYR A 59 -12.52 0.55 6.55
N LYS A 60 -12.93 -0.31 5.60
CA LYS A 60 -12.65 -1.76 5.63
C LYS A 60 -11.41 -2.17 4.83
N TRP A 61 -10.79 -1.27 4.07
CA TRP A 61 -9.79 -1.63 3.05
C TRP A 61 -8.46 -0.95 3.34
N VAL A 62 -7.39 -1.72 3.41
CA VAL A 62 -6.04 -1.25 3.74
C VAL A 62 -5.02 -1.73 2.72
N ALA A 63 -3.89 -1.02 2.66
CA ALA A 63 -2.73 -1.39 1.88
C ALA A 63 -1.48 -1.34 2.76
N CYS A 64 -0.57 -2.29 2.56
CA CYS A 64 0.67 -2.41 3.29
C CYS A 64 1.84 -2.56 2.33
N TRP A 65 2.92 -1.85 2.62
CA TRP A 65 4.13 -1.90 1.80
C TRP A 65 5.38 -1.87 2.65
N PHE A 66 6.46 -2.37 2.06
CA PHE A 66 7.79 -2.38 2.63
C PHE A 66 8.71 -1.53 1.74
N CYS A 67 9.63 -0.79 2.36
CA CYS A 67 10.67 -0.05 1.64
C CYS A 67 11.99 -0.19 2.37
N GLU A 68 12.98 -0.84 1.77
CA GLU A 68 14.28 -1.04 2.42
C GLU A 68 15.04 0.29 2.59
N ARG A 69 15.81 0.43 3.68
CA ARG A 69 16.65 1.61 3.89
C ARG A 69 17.69 1.69 2.77
N ASN A 70 17.81 2.87 2.15
CA ASN A 70 18.64 3.13 0.97
C ASN A 70 18.18 2.48 -0.35
N SER A 71 16.96 1.95 -0.41
CA SER A 71 16.37 1.46 -1.66
C SER A 71 15.35 2.43 -2.22
N MET A 72 15.35 2.59 -3.54
CA MET A 72 14.26 3.26 -4.27
C MET A 72 13.10 2.30 -4.59
N ARG A 73 13.12 1.08 -4.04
CA ARG A 73 12.11 0.06 -4.31
C ARG A 73 11.10 -0.05 -3.17
N ILE A 74 9.83 0.08 -3.51
CA ILE A 74 8.69 -0.08 -2.61
C ILE A 74 7.95 -1.34 -3.02
N GLU A 75 7.78 -2.29 -2.09
CA GLU A 75 7.06 -3.52 -2.33
C GLU A 75 5.71 -3.51 -1.62
N VAL A 76 4.62 -3.45 -2.40
CA VAL A 76 3.27 -3.65 -1.88
C VAL A 76 3.04 -5.14 -1.67
N TYR A 77 3.02 -5.56 -0.41
CA TYR A 77 2.89 -6.97 -0.03
C TYR A 77 1.48 -7.37 0.40
N TYR A 78 0.60 -6.39 0.68
CA TYR A 78 -0.81 -6.62 1.00
C TYR A 78 -1.69 -5.47 0.53
N ALA A 79 -2.86 -5.82 0.01
CA ALA A 79 -4.01 -4.93 -0.06
C ALA A 79 -5.26 -5.80 0.13
N GLY A 80 -6.15 -5.42 1.04
CA GLY A 80 -7.26 -6.27 1.43
C GLY A 80 -8.08 -5.71 2.59
N SER A 81 -8.89 -6.58 3.19
CA SER A 81 -9.67 -6.20 4.36
C SER A 81 -8.75 -5.83 5.52
N ARG A 82 -9.19 -4.88 6.37
CA ARG A 82 -8.45 -4.50 7.58
C ARG A 82 -8.24 -5.69 8.53
N GLU A 83 -9.25 -6.56 8.64
CA GLU A 83 -9.27 -7.69 9.57
C GLU A 83 -8.22 -8.76 9.24
N ASN A 84 -7.88 -8.94 7.97
CA ASN A 84 -6.89 -9.93 7.51
C ASN A 84 -5.51 -9.31 7.25
N ALA A 85 -5.31 -8.06 7.66
CA ALA A 85 -4.08 -7.34 7.37
C ALA A 85 -2.91 -7.96 8.15
N PRO A 86 -1.78 -8.26 7.48
CA PRO A 86 -0.64 -8.94 8.09
C PRO A 86 0.29 -7.93 8.78
N TYR A 87 -0.23 -7.29 9.83
CA TYR A 87 0.53 -6.44 10.74
C TYR A 87 1.06 -7.26 11.92
#